data_AF-A0A377XKZ8-F1
#
_entry.id   AF-A0A377XKZ8-F1
#
_cell.length_a   1.000
_cell.length_b   1.000
_cell.length_c   1.000
_cell.angle_alpha   90.00
_cell.angle_beta   90.00
_cell.angle_gamma   90.00
#
_symmetry.space_group_name_H-M   'P 1'
#
loop_
_entity.id
_entity.type
_entity.pdbx_description
1 polymer ?
#
loop_
_entity_poly.entity_id
_entity_poly.type
_entity_poly.pdbx_seq_one_letter_code
_entity_poly.pdbx_strand_id
1 'polypeptide(L)' 'MTSADNVKNQVLDKLGLSTPEKQKQDTSYLDGLQGLLNSKNGQQLDLNTLGNSSLAKQVKTKACDLVLKQGVNFLS' A
#
# COMPACT_ATOMS: atom_id res chain seq x y z
N MET A 1 16.96 -7.75 14.56
CA MET A 1 16.12 -6.65 14.02
C MET A 1 15.47 -7.16 12.76
N THR A 2 14.14 -7.17 12.69
CA THR A 2 13.43 -7.45 11.44
C THR A 2 13.60 -6.21 10.56
N SER A 3 14.44 -6.27 9.54
CA SER A 3 14.62 -5.15 8.60
C SER A 3 13.30 -4.87 7.88
N ALA A 4 13.00 -3.61 7.56
CA ALA A 4 11.81 -3.24 6.80
C ALA A 4 11.69 -4.04 5.49
N ASP A 5 12.82 -4.35 4.85
CA ASP A 5 12.88 -5.23 3.68
C ASP A 5 12.42 -6.66 3.97
N ASN A 6 12.73 -7.21 5.13
CA ASN A 6 12.28 -8.54 5.51
C ASN A 6 10.76 -8.58 5.74
N VAL A 7 10.22 -7.55 6.39
CA VAL A 7 8.77 -7.38 6.56
C VAL A 7 8.08 -7.22 5.20
N LYS A 8 8.62 -6.38 4.32
CA LYS A 8 8.14 -6.18 2.95
C LYS A 8 8.09 -7.51 2.19
N ASN A 9 9.18 -8.28 2.20
CA ASN A 9 9.26 -9.55 1.49
C ASN A 9 8.23 -10.56 2.04
N GLN A 10 8.06 -10.65 3.36
CA GLN A 10 7.04 -11.51 3.95
C GLN A 10 5.62 -11.11 3.55
N VAL A 11 5.31 -9.81 3.49
CA VAL A 11 4.00 -9.34 3.00
C VAL A 11 3.84 -9.70 1.52
N LEU A 12 4.85 -9.46 0.68
CA LEU A 12 4.80 -9.81 -0.74
C LEU A 12 4.60 -11.31 -0.95
N ASP A 13 5.26 -12.16 -0.16
CA ASP A 13 5.08 -13.61 -0.21
C ASP A 13 3.63 -14.00 0.13
N LYS A 14 3.06 -13.41 1.18
CA LYS A 14 1.67 -13.66 1.62
C LYS A 14 0.63 -13.18 0.61
N LEU A 15 0.94 -12.13 -0.15
CA LEU A 15 0.14 -11.64 -1.26
C LEU A 15 0.35 -12.43 -2.55
N GLY A 16 1.27 -13.39 -2.58
CA GLY A 16 1.62 -14.14 -3.78
C GLY A 16 2.45 -13.36 -4.80
N LEU A 17 3.00 -12.20 -4.42
CA LEU A 17 3.80 -11.27 -5.23
C LEU A 17 5.31 -11.41 -4.99
N SER A 18 5.76 -12.58 -4.55
CA SER A 18 7.15 -12.88 -4.21
C SER A 18 8.15 -12.73 -5.37
N THR A 19 7.66 -12.74 -6.61
CA THR A 19 8.48 -12.66 -7.84
C THR A 19 8.25 -11.36 -8.61
N PRO A 20 9.27 -10.79 -9.26
CA PRO A 20 9.13 -9.60 -10.10
C PRO A 20 8.11 -9.76 -11.24
N GLU A 21 7.96 -10.95 -11.82
CA GLU A 21 7.00 -11.19 -12.91
C GLU A 21 5.56 -11.02 -12.44
N LYS A 22 5.21 -11.59 -11.29
CA LYS A 22 3.88 -11.42 -10.69
C LYS A 22 3.60 -9.98 -10.27
N GLN A 23 4.60 -9.28 -9.73
CA GLN A 23 4.49 -7.86 -9.41
C GLN A 23 4.17 -7.00 -10.64
N LYS A 24 4.74 -7.33 -11.80
CA LYS A 24 4.47 -6.62 -13.07
C LYS A 24 3.09 -6.91 -13.64
N GLN A 25 2.50 -8.06 -13.30
CA GLN A 25 1.17 -8.45 -13.76
C GLN A 25 0.06 -7.94 -12.83
N ASP A 26 0.39 -7.63 -11.58
CA ASP A 26 -0.57 -7.12 -10.60
C ASP A 26 -0.76 -5.60 -10.74
N THR A 27 -1.89 -5.20 -11.34
CA THR A 27 -2.24 -3.78 -11.52
C THR A 27 -2.36 -3.04 -10.20
N SER A 28 -2.88 -3.68 -9.14
CA SER A 28 -3.07 -3.02 -7.84
C SER A 28 -1.73 -2.73 -7.15
N TYR A 29 -0.74 -3.61 -7.33
CA TYR A 29 0.63 -3.37 -6.88
C TYR A 29 1.27 -2.21 -7.63
N LEU A 30 1.13 -2.17 -8.97
CA LEU A 30 1.64 -1.06 -9.78
C LEU A 30 0.98 0.27 -9.41
N ASP A 31 -0.33 0.30 -9.19
CA ASP A 31 -1.08 1.47 -8.72
C ASP A 31 -0.55 1.94 -7.35
N GLY A 32 -0.35 1.01 -6.42
CA GLY A 32 0.23 1.30 -5.10
C GLY A 32 1.60 1.96 -5.18
N LEU A 33 2.46 1.52 -6.12
CA LEU A 33 3.78 2.14 -6.37
C LEU A 33 3.67 3.59 -6.86
N GLN A 34 2.59 3.92 -7.57
CA GLN A 34 2.31 5.27 -8.06
C GLN A 34 1.60 6.14 -7.00
N GLY A 35 1.30 5.58 -5.82
CA GLY A 35 0.55 6.27 -4.77
C GLY A 35 -0.96 6.30 -5.01
N LEU A 36 -1.46 5.41 -5.86
CA LEU A 36 -2.89 5.24 -6.14
C LEU A 36 -3.46 4.17 -5.21
N LEU A 37 -4.54 4.50 -4.50
CA LEU A 37 -5.26 3.57 -3.64
C LEU A 37 -6.64 3.28 -4.23
N ASN A 38 -6.88 2.02 -4.56
CA ASN A 38 -8.18 1.55 -5.05
C ASN A 38 -9.09 1.20 -3.87
N SER A 39 -10.24 1.86 -3.79
CA SER A 39 -11.27 1.57 -2.80
C SER A 39 -12.22 0.49 -3.31
N LYS A 40 -12.84 -0.25 -2.38
CA LYS A 40 -13.77 -1.35 -2.69
C LYS A 40 -15.01 -0.93 -3.49
N ASN A 41 -15.34 0.36 -3.50
CA ASN A 41 -16.45 0.95 -4.25
C ASN A 41 -16.06 1.40 -5.67
N GLY A 42 -14.86 1.07 -6.15
CA GLY A 42 -14.37 1.46 -7.47
C GLY A 42 -13.85 2.90 -7.57
N GLN A 43 -13.77 3.62 -6.44
CA GLN A 43 -13.12 4.93 -6.40
C GLN A 43 -11.61 4.77 -6.23
N GLN A 44 -10.84 5.54 -6.98
CA GLN A 44 -9.39 5.60 -6.86
C GLN A 44 -8.98 6.91 -6.17
N LEU A 45 -8.19 6.81 -5.11
CA LEU A 45 -7.62 7.94 -4.40
C LEU A 45 -6.16 8.11 -4.81
N ASP A 46 -5.81 9.28 -5.36
CA ASP A 46 -4.42 9.64 -5.65
C ASP A 46 -3.80 10.40 -4.48
N LEU A 47 -2.87 9.74 -3.77
CA LEU A 47 -2.19 10.32 -2.61
C LEU A 47 -1.29 11.52 -2.98
N ASN A 48 -0.88 11.65 -4.25
CA ASN A 48 -0.05 12.76 -4.72
C ASN A 48 -0.87 14.06 -4.84
N THR A 49 -2.17 13.94 -5.09
CA THR A 49 -3.09 15.10 -5.19
C THR A 49 -3.52 15.64 -3.84
N LEU A 50 -3.36 14.86 -2.78
CA LEU A 50 -3.59 15.32 -1.41
C LEU A 50 -2.53 16.39 -1.11
N GLY A 51 -2.93 17.65 -1.11
CA GLY A 51 -2.04 18.78 -0.85
C GLY A 51 -1.43 18.78 0.57
N ASN A 52 -0.92 19.92 1.00
CA ASN A 52 -0.25 20.06 2.31
C ASN A 52 -1.10 20.75 3.37
N SER A 53 -2.41 20.92 3.14
CA SER A 53 -3.33 21.45 4.13
C SER A 53 -3.36 20.58 5.40
N SER A 54 -3.78 21.15 6.53
CA SER A 54 -3.90 20.40 7.79
C SER A 54 -4.81 19.17 7.63
N LEU A 55 -5.93 19.33 6.90
CA LEU A 55 -6.84 18.24 6.57
C LEU A 55 -6.16 17.18 5.68
N ALA A 56 -5.44 17.57 4.65
CA ALA A 56 -4.75 16.63 3.76
C ALA A 56 -3.67 15.83 4.50
N LYS A 57 -2.95 16.44 5.45
CA LYS A 57 -2.02 15.74 6.33
C LYS A 57 -2.74 14.68 7.17
N GLN A 58 -3.89 15.02 7.77
CA GLN A 58 -4.68 14.05 8.53
C GLN A 58 -5.17 12.89 7.66
N VAL A 59 -5.64 13.17 6.44
CA VAL A 59 -6.06 12.13 5.49
C VAL A 59 -4.90 11.22 5.09
N LYS A 60 -3.72 11.78 4.79
CA LYS A 60 -2.51 11.01 4.51
C LYS A 60 -2.15 10.09 5.68
N THR A 61 -2.13 10.61 6.91
CA THR A 61 -1.85 9.79 8.11
C THR A 61 -2.85 8.66 8.26
N LYS A 62 -4.15 8.93 8.08
CA LYS A 62 -5.18 7.90 8.17
C LYS A 62 -5.04 6.83 7.08
N ALA A 63 -4.67 7.22 5.85
CA ALA A 63 -4.39 6.28 4.77
C ALA A 63 -3.17 5.40 5.10
N CYS A 64 -2.08 5.99 5.60
CA CYS A 64 -0.91 5.26 6.04
C CYS A 64 -1.23 4.27 7.16
N ASP A 65 -1.94 4.71 8.21
CA ASP A 65 -2.35 3.84 9.32
C ASP A 65 -3.20 2.66 8.84
N LEU A 66 -4.12 2.92 7.91
CA LEU A 66 -4.97 1.90 7.34
C LEU A 66 -4.15 0.85 6.56
N VAL A 67 -3.22 1.30 5.70
CA VAL A 67 -2.33 0.41 4.93
C VAL A 67 -1.44 -0.40 5.87
N LEU A 68 -0.86 0.22 6.90
CA LEU A 68 -0.02 -0.46 7.89
C LEU A 68 -0.81 -1.54 8.66
N LYS A 69 -2.03 -1.23 9.11
CA LYS A 69 -2.91 -2.21 9.77
C LYS A 69 -3.26 -3.37 8.86
N GLN A 70 -3.56 -3.09 7.59
CA GLN A 70 -3.80 -4.14 6.60
C GLN A 70 -2.55 -5.00 6.39
N GLY A 71 -1.37 -4.39 6.27
CA GLY A 71 -0.08 -5.08 6.14
C GLY A 71 0.20 -6.05 7.28
N VAL A 72 -0.04 -5.65 8.52
CA VAL A 72 0.14 -6.52 9.71
C VAL A 72 -0.80 -7.74 9.67
N ASN A 73 -2.03 -7.59 9.18
CA ASN A 73 -2.97 -8.71 9.06
C ASN A 73 -2.50 -9.80 8.06
N PHE A 74 -1.67 -9.45 7.08
CA PHE A 74 -1.08 -10.45 6.17
C PHE A 74 0.05 -11.24 6.81
N LEU A 75 0.68 -10.69 7.85
CA LEU A 75 1.81 -11.29 8.57
C LEU A 75 1.38 -12.11 9.79
N SER A 76 0.11 -12.02 10.18
CA SER A 76 -0.46 -12.70 11.34
C SER A 76 -1.02 -14.09 10.99
#